data_AF-A0A1F6UEN9-F1
#
_entry.id   AF-A0A1F6UEN9-F1
#
_cell.length_a   1.000
_cell.length_b   1.000
_cell.length_c   1.000
_cell.angle_alpha   90.00
_cell.angle_beta   90.00
_cell.angle_gamma   90.00
#
_symmetry.space_group_name_H-M   'P 1'
#
loop_
_entity.id
_entity.type
_entity.pdbx_description
1 polymer ?
#
loop_
_entity_poly.entity_id
_entity_poly.type
_entity_poly.pdbx_seq_one_letter_code
_entity_poly.pdbx_strand_id
1 'polypeptide(L)'
;MADIFSMTAPLTLRRPSGEERIMAEHFRHARGLLYFDLYWHVGDPAETLHVIEGEISGEGPWRVGDCIVKVLGCHGSDPALATAYARWQERLEQDGYLPRPLIDAIARRYGATLATNGPGSAAPSSR
;
A
#
# COMPACT_ATOMS: atom_id res chain seq x y z
N MET A 1 -6.06 8.31 16.69
CA MET A 1 -5.26 7.10 16.44
C MET A 1 -4.99 7.05 14.95
N ALA A 2 -3.73 7.28 14.54
CA ALA A 2 -3.35 7.33 13.13
C ALA A 2 -3.29 5.90 12.57
N ASP A 3 -4.28 5.53 11.77
CA ASP A 3 -4.29 4.23 11.09
C ASP A 3 -3.35 4.31 9.88
N ILE A 4 -2.45 3.33 9.72
CA ILE A 4 -1.57 3.19 8.56
C ILE A 4 -2.36 3.27 7.24
N PHE A 5 -3.59 2.73 7.23
CA PHE A 5 -4.47 2.73 6.05
C PHE A 5 -5.13 4.08 5.74
N SER A 6 -5.05 5.04 6.68
CA SER A 6 -5.51 6.42 6.47
C SER A 6 -4.40 7.35 5.98
N MET A 7 -3.16 6.85 5.89
CA MET A 7 -2.01 7.65 5.47
C MET A 7 -2.04 7.91 3.97
N THR A 8 -1.99 9.19 3.60
CA THR A 8 -1.85 9.65 2.22
C THR A 8 -0.39 9.92 1.84
N ALA A 9 0.48 10.08 2.83
CA ALA A 9 1.92 10.22 2.62
C ALA A 9 2.53 8.87 2.22
N PRO A 10 3.56 8.86 1.36
CA PRO A 10 4.26 7.64 0.98
C PRO A 10 4.83 6.91 2.20
N LEU A 11 4.68 5.59 2.21
CA LEU A 11 5.15 4.73 3.29
C LEU A 11 6.35 3.90 2.85
N THR A 12 7.31 3.71 3.76
CA THR A 12 8.40 2.76 3.59
C THR A 12 8.26 1.57 4.54
N LEU A 13 8.66 0.41 4.04
CA LEU A 13 8.77 -0.83 4.77
C LEU A 13 10.23 -1.12 5.05
N ARG A 14 10.58 -1.42 6.29
CA ARG A 14 11.86 -2.01 6.67
C ARG A 14 11.65 -3.46 7.10
N ARG A 15 12.31 -4.38 6.39
CA ARG A 15 12.34 -5.81 6.71
C ARG A 15 13.37 -6.10 7.81
N PRO A 16 13.25 -7.24 8.51
CA PRO A 16 14.27 -7.67 9.48
C PRO A 16 15.65 -7.91 8.85
N SER A 17 15.72 -8.19 7.54
CA SER A 17 16.98 -8.27 6.79
C SER A 17 17.71 -6.92 6.67
N GLY A 18 17.06 -5.81 7.01
CA GLY A 18 17.57 -4.46 6.83
C GLY A 18 17.21 -3.85 5.47
N GLU A 19 16.62 -4.62 4.56
CA GLU A 19 16.11 -4.11 3.28
C GLU A 19 14.94 -3.14 3.52
N GLU A 20 15.02 -1.97 2.89
CA GLU A 20 13.94 -0.99 2.88
C GLU A 20 13.30 -0.89 1.48
N ARG A 21 11.97 -0.80 1.45
CA ARG A 21 11.17 -0.63 0.23
C ARG A 21 10.14 0.47 0.39
N ILE A 22 9.70 1.04 -0.73
CA ILE A 22 8.58 1.97 -0.75
C ILE A 22 7.33 1.23 -1.21
N MET A 23 6.23 1.48 -0.52
CA MET A 23 4.91 0.96 -0.90
C MET A 23 4.27 1.94 -1.88
N ALA A 24 3.94 1.46 -3.09
CA ALA A 24 3.09 2.19 -4.03
C ALA A 24 1.65 2.21 -3.55
N GLU A 25 1.16 1.08 -3.04
CA GLU A 25 -0.17 0.90 -2.48
C GLU A 25 -0.08 -0.01 -1.26
N HIS A 26 -0.99 0.17 -0.31
CA HIS A 26 -1.09 -0.67 0.88
C HIS A 26 -2.55 -0.88 1.28
N PHE A 27 -2.87 -2.13 1.64
CA PHE A 27 -4.24 -2.57 1.91
C PHE A 27 -4.28 -3.47 3.13
N ARG A 28 -5.40 -3.39 3.87
CA ARG A 28 -5.65 -4.27 5.00
C ARG A 28 -5.82 -5.69 4.47
N HIS A 29 -5.13 -6.65 5.08
CA HIS A 29 -5.22 -8.05 4.70
C HIS A 29 -5.58 -8.88 5.93
N ALA A 30 -6.35 -9.96 5.77
CA ALA A 30 -6.78 -10.78 6.92
C ALA A 30 -5.61 -11.34 7.76
N ARG A 31 -4.45 -11.53 7.12
CA ARG A 31 -3.21 -11.99 7.77
C ARG A 31 -2.26 -10.87 8.20
N GLY A 32 -2.54 -9.60 7.87
CA GLY A 32 -1.66 -8.47 8.15
C GLY A 32 -1.80 -7.35 7.12
N LEU A 33 -0.74 -7.09 6.35
CA LEU A 33 -0.64 -5.99 5.39
C LEU A 33 -0.31 -6.49 3.98
N LEU A 34 -1.15 -6.17 3.00
CA LEU A 34 -0.81 -6.33 1.59
C LEU A 34 -0.20 -5.01 1.10
N TYR A 35 0.96 -5.04 0.47
CA TYR A 35 1.55 -3.85 -0.16
C TYR A 35 2.08 -4.17 -1.54
N PHE A 36 2.10 -3.15 -2.39
CA PHE A 36 2.57 -3.23 -3.77
C PHE A 36 3.89 -2.47 -3.87
N ASP A 37 4.87 -3.05 -4.55
CA ASP A 37 6.14 -2.38 -4.85
C ASP A 37 5.92 -1.21 -5.84
N LEU A 38 6.91 -0.31 -5.93
CA LEU A 38 6.97 0.64 -7.03
C LEU A 38 6.96 -0.10 -8.37
N TYR A 39 6.28 0.46 -9.38
CA TYR A 39 6.15 -0.13 -10.72
C TYR A 39 5.50 -1.53 -10.76
N TRP A 40 4.71 -1.90 -9.75
CA TRP A 40 4.00 -3.20 -9.69
C TRP A 40 3.17 -3.54 -10.94
N HIS A 41 2.70 -2.52 -11.66
CA HIS A 41 1.88 -2.67 -12.86
C HIS A 41 2.65 -3.01 -14.13
N VAL A 42 3.99 -2.90 -14.11
CA VAL A 42 4.87 -3.21 -15.25
C VAL A 42 5.45 -4.62 -15.15
N GLY A 43 5.58 -5.16 -13.93
CA GLY A 43 6.17 -6.47 -13.66
C GLY A 43 5.15 -7.59 -13.46
N ASP A 44 5.64 -8.77 -13.06
CA ASP A 44 4.77 -9.88 -12.63
C ASP A 44 4.14 -9.52 -11.27
N PRO A 45 2.80 -9.54 -11.15
CA PRO A 45 2.13 -9.34 -9.87
C PRO A 45 2.57 -10.31 -8.77
N ALA A 46 3.00 -11.53 -9.11
CA ALA A 46 3.50 -12.50 -8.12
C ALA A 46 4.83 -12.08 -7.47
N GLU A 47 5.60 -11.21 -8.12
CA GLU A 47 6.90 -10.73 -7.64
C GLU A 47 6.84 -9.33 -7.00
N THR A 48 5.77 -8.58 -7.30
CA THR A 48 5.63 -7.16 -6.92
C THR A 48 4.54 -6.91 -5.87
N LEU A 49 3.65 -7.87 -5.63
CA LEU A 49 2.62 -7.81 -4.59
C LEU A 49 3.03 -8.72 -3.44
N HIS A 50 3.08 -8.15 -2.23
CA HIS A 50 3.62 -8.84 -1.07
C HIS A 50 2.65 -8.76 0.11
N VAL A 51 2.45 -9.89 0.78
CA VAL A 51 1.70 -9.94 2.04
C VAL A 51 2.67 -10.09 3.20
N ILE A 52 2.63 -9.13 4.12
CA ILE A 52 3.32 -9.20 5.41
C ILE A 52 2.34 -9.77 6.42
N GLU A 53 2.74 -10.88 7.01
CA GLU A 53 1.96 -11.54 8.04
C GLU A 53 2.30 -10.96 9.41
N GLY A 54 1.27 -10.66 10.19
CA GLY A 54 1.42 -10.20 11.56
C GLY A 54 0.40 -9.14 11.96
N GLU A 55 0.29 -8.96 13.27
CA GLU A 55 -0.54 -7.90 13.85
C GLU A 55 0.05 -6.52 13.54
N ILE A 56 -0.83 -5.59 13.18
CA ILE A 56 -0.47 -4.19 12.93
C ILE A 56 -0.64 -3.43 14.23
N SER A 57 0.44 -2.84 14.73
CA SER A 57 0.44 -2.10 15.99
C SER A 57 1.24 -0.80 15.89
N GLY A 58 0.93 0.16 16.77
CA GLY A 58 1.56 1.49 16.82
C GLY A 58 0.70 2.61 16.21
N GLU A 59 1.13 3.85 16.43
CA GLU A 59 0.50 5.07 15.86
C GLU A 59 1.44 5.80 14.90
N GLY A 60 2.47 5.09 14.40
CA GLY A 60 3.53 5.62 13.55
C GLY A 60 4.84 5.85 14.33
N PRO A 61 5.98 5.27 13.92
CA PRO A 61 6.13 4.13 13.00
C PRO A 61 5.33 2.90 13.47
N TRP A 62 4.78 2.14 12.52
CA TRP A 62 3.95 0.96 12.78
C TRP A 62 4.77 -0.32 12.71
N ARG A 63 4.44 -1.31 13.53
CA ARG A 63 5.00 -2.66 13.44
C ARG A 63 3.98 -3.59 12.80
N VAL A 64 4.41 -4.37 11.82
CA VAL A 64 3.62 -5.42 11.15
C VAL A 64 4.43 -6.70 11.17
N GLY A 65 4.10 -7.61 12.07
CA GLY A 65 4.95 -8.76 12.36
C GLY A 65 6.35 -8.32 12.80
N ASP A 66 7.37 -8.71 12.04
CA ASP A 66 8.77 -8.32 12.26
C ASP A 66 9.22 -7.12 11.40
N CYS A 67 8.32 -6.55 10.61
CA CYS A 67 8.61 -5.40 9.78
C CYS A 67 8.19 -4.09 10.44
N ILE A 68 8.90 -3.01 10.09
CA ILE A 68 8.58 -1.66 10.55
C ILE A 68 8.14 -0.83 9.34
N VAL A 69 6.97 -0.22 9.45
CA VAL A 69 6.46 0.73 8.46
C VAL A 69 6.56 2.14 9.01
N LYS A 70 7.07 3.07 8.21
CA LYS A 70 7.16 4.48 8.56
C LYS A 70 6.76 5.34 7.37
N VAL A 71 6.41 6.60 7.63
CA VAL A 71 6.26 7.58 6.55
C VAL A 71 7.65 7.83 5.94
N LEU A 72 7.73 7.90 4.61
CA LEU A 72 8.93 8.31 3.90
C LEU A 72 9.30 9.72 4.38
N GLY A 73 10.40 9.83 5.11
CA GLY A 73 10.82 11.09 5.70
C GLY A 73 11.16 12.12 4.62
N CYS A 74 10.62 13.33 4.73
CA CYS A 74 10.86 14.41 3.76
C CYS A 74 12.29 14.98 3.79
N HIS A 75 13.15 14.61 4.75
CA HIS A 75 14.50 15.18 4.84
C HIS A 75 15.54 14.17 5.36
N GLY A 76 16.44 13.73 4.46
CA GLY A 76 17.78 13.24 4.78
C GLY A 76 17.92 11.81 5.32
N SER A 77 16.84 11.12 5.70
CA SER A 77 16.95 9.77 6.29
C SER A 77 17.16 8.65 5.27
N ASP A 78 16.73 8.82 4.03
CA ASP A 78 17.03 7.86 2.95
C ASP A 78 16.95 8.53 1.56
N PRO A 79 18.05 9.12 1.06
CA PRO A 79 18.05 9.82 -0.23
C PRO A 79 17.82 8.87 -1.42
N ALA A 80 18.16 7.59 -1.28
CA ALA A 80 17.97 6.61 -2.34
C ALA A 80 16.48 6.29 -2.52
N LEU A 81 15.76 6.02 -1.42
CA LEU A 81 14.32 5.80 -1.45
C LEU A 81 13.58 7.07 -1.93
N ALA A 82 13.93 8.25 -1.42
CA ALA A 82 13.31 9.49 -1.88
C ALA A 82 13.47 9.70 -3.39
N THR A 83 14.67 9.41 -3.93
CA THR A 83 14.93 9.48 -5.38
C THR A 83 14.10 8.44 -6.15
N ALA A 84 14.00 7.21 -5.65
CA ALA A 84 13.20 6.17 -6.27
C ALA A 84 11.71 6.54 -6.32
N TYR A 85 11.19 7.12 -5.24
CA TYR A 85 9.80 7.61 -5.19
C TYR A 85 9.57 8.76 -6.18
N ALA A 86 10.45 9.75 -6.22
CA ALA A 86 10.33 10.89 -7.14
C ALA A 86 10.29 10.43 -8.61
N ARG A 87 11.18 9.51 -9.00
CA ARG A 87 11.18 8.92 -10.35
C ARG A 87 9.90 8.15 -10.68
N TRP A 88 9.30 7.50 -9.68
CA TRP A 88 8.01 6.83 -9.87
C TRP A 88 6.89 7.85 -10.05
N GLN A 89 6.86 8.94 -9.27
CA GLN A 89 5.87 10.00 -9.44
C GLN A 89 5.97 10.66 -10.82
N GLU A 90 7.17 11.02 -11.27
CA GLU A 90 7.39 11.57 -12.63
C GLU A 90 6.85 10.64 -13.73
N ARG A 91 7.06 9.32 -13.56
CA ARG A 91 6.52 8.32 -14.48
C ARG A 91 4.99 8.30 -14.48
N LEU A 92 4.35 8.37 -13.31
CA LEU A 92 2.89 8.39 -13.20
C LEU A 92 2.28 9.65 -13.84
N GLU A 93 2.97 10.79 -13.77
CA GLU A 93 2.53 12.02 -14.43
C GLU A 93 2.56 11.90 -15.96
N GLN A 94 3.49 11.10 -16.51
CA GLN A 94 3.64 10.88 -17.95
C GLN A 94 2.68 9.82 -18.50
N ASP A 95 2.68 8.63 -17.87
CA ASP A 95 1.98 7.45 -18.38
C ASP A 95 0.56 7.32 -17.82
N GLY A 96 0.25 8.11 -16.79
CA GLY A 96 -0.95 7.94 -15.99
C GLY A 96 -0.82 6.75 -15.02
N TYR A 97 -1.81 6.60 -14.15
CA TYR A 97 -1.90 5.49 -13.22
C TYR A 97 -3.17 4.68 -13.45
N LEU A 98 -3.19 3.42 -12.98
CA LEU A 98 -4.36 2.58 -13.16
C LEU A 98 -5.56 3.15 -12.40
N PRO A 99 -6.78 3.03 -12.96
CA PRO A 99 -7.97 3.52 -12.29
C PRO A 99 -8.17 2.77 -10.97
N ARG A 100 -8.53 3.49 -9.92
CA ARG A 100 -8.65 2.94 -8.56
C ARG A 100 -9.48 1.64 -8.48
N PRO A 101 -10.63 1.50 -9.17
CA PRO A 101 -11.41 0.26 -9.14
C PRO A 101 -10.65 -0.99 -9.61
N LEU A 102 -9.70 -0.84 -10.53
CA LEU A 102 -8.89 -1.95 -11.02
C LEU A 102 -7.83 -2.36 -10.00
N ILE A 103 -7.16 -1.38 -9.37
CA ILE A 103 -6.20 -1.62 -8.30
C ILE A 103 -6.90 -2.35 -7.13
N ASP A 104 -8.09 -1.88 -6.76
CA ASP A 104 -8.91 -2.48 -5.72
C ASP A 104 -9.33 -3.92 -6.07
N ALA A 105 -9.68 -4.19 -7.33
CA ALA A 105 -10.01 -5.54 -7.80
C ALA A 105 -8.81 -6.50 -7.71
N ILE A 106 -7.61 -6.01 -8.06
CA ILE A 106 -6.36 -6.77 -7.90
C ILE A 106 -6.10 -7.01 -6.42
N ALA A 107 -6.14 -5.99 -5.57
CA ALA A 107 -5.93 -6.12 -4.14
C ALA A 107 -6.87 -7.16 -3.51
N ARG A 108 -8.16 -7.14 -3.85
CA ARG A 108 -9.15 -8.14 -3.39
C ARG A 108 -8.81 -9.55 -3.82
N ARG A 109 -8.35 -9.75 -5.06
CA ARG A 109 -7.90 -11.05 -5.56
C ARG A 109 -6.73 -11.60 -4.74
N TYR A 110 -5.89 -10.73 -4.19
CA TYR A 110 -4.78 -11.06 -3.29
C TYR A 110 -5.17 -11.03 -1.80
N GLY A 111 -6.46 -11.02 -1.48
CA GLY A 111 -6.97 -11.16 -0.10
C GLY A 111 -7.11 -9.85 0.67
N ALA A 112 -7.00 -8.70 0.01
CA ALA A 112 -7.24 -7.42 0.68
C ALA A 112 -8.70 -7.26 1.12
N THR A 113 -8.88 -6.87 2.37
CA THR A 113 -10.15 -6.46 2.95
C THR A 113 -10.33 -4.97 2.71
N LEU A 114 -10.90 -4.62 1.56
CA LEU A 114 -11.27 -3.24 1.27
C LEU A 114 -12.55 -2.91 2.03
N ALA A 115 -12.53 -1.85 2.84
CA ALA A 115 -13.75 -1.29 3.39
C ALA A 115 -14.67 -0.97 2.21
N THR A 116 -15.75 -1.74 2.08
CA THR A 116 -16.68 -1.59 0.97
C THR A 116 -17.54 -0.39 1.32
N ASN A 117 -17.03 0.83 1.07
CA ASN A 117 -17.88 2.01 1.06
C ASN A 117 -18.72 1.96 -0.21
N GLY A 118 -19.75 1.11 -0.20
CA GLY A 118 -20.77 1.09 -1.22
C GLY A 118 -21.74 2.25 -0.98
N PRO A 119 -21.99 3.13 -1.95
CA PRO A 119 -23.28 3.80 -2.01
C PRO A 119 -24.28 2.82 -2.65
N GLY A 120 -25.30 2.41 -1.89
CA GLY A 120 -26.54 1.89 -2.48
C GLY A 120 -26.66 0.38 -2.60
N SER A 121 -26.91 -0.28 -1.46
CA SER A 121 -27.99 -1.28 -1.46
C SER A 121 -29.31 -0.52 -1.57
N ALA A 122 -29.69 -0.14 -2.80
CA ALA A 122 -31.06 0.23 -3.09
C ALA A 122 -31.82 -1.07 -3.33
N ALA A 123 -32.37 -1.63 -2.25
CA ALA A 123 -33.42 -2.62 -2.37
C ALA A 123 -34.53 -2.02 -3.26
N PRO A 124 -34.96 -2.69 -4.35
CA PRO A 124 -36.20 -2.29 -5.00
C PRO A 124 -37.32 -2.61 -4.01
N SER A 125 -37.81 -1.57 -3.34
CA SER A 125 -39.05 -1.63 -2.56
C SER A 125 -40.19 -1.90 -3.53
N SER A 126 -40.99 -2.89 -3.15
CA SER A 126 -42.16 -3.44 -3.82
C SER A 126 -43.06 -2.41 -4.51
N ARG A 127 -43.56 -2.77 -5.70
CA ARG A 127 -44.93 -2.49 -6.14
C ARG A 127 -45.39 -3.54 -7.14
#